data_AF-I3EJV8-F1
#
_entry.id   AF-I3EJV8-F1
#
_cell.length_a   1.000
_cell.length_b   1.000
_cell.length_c   1.000
_cell.angle_alpha   90.00
_cell.angle_beta   90.00
_cell.angle_gamma   90.00
#
_symmetry.space_group_name_H-M   'P 1'
#
loop_
_entity.id
_entity.type
_entity.pdbx_description
1 polymer ?
#
loop_
_entity_poly.entity_id
_entity_poly.type
_entity_poly.pdbx_seq_one_letter_code
_entity_poly.pdbx_strand_id
1 'polypeptide(L)'
;MNALERITQIINKIQKEREELEVEISEYLVTDEAHRVKAQREKDLKQYLVISEYIEKEITAPKPEKSEKLAPQDKAQAVQLLNKRLSQVNNTQEKTKIISDLVIEYIQQNIPNSKLDAFTVILLKRMIEQIKAQVSTNKESAVGYAYLLIWLSQRIPNLISKYKYTMFTSALPLDCLLGMYRVYFTVLKESNNPGDAWMFISSLLNYTEEISSTFNPCVISVFLDVLLLFMKNIYAKSWFKIEEYIKNIYLPLVDSKKYATEILQIKSYLT
;
A
#
# COMPACT_ATOMS: atom_id res chain seq x y z
N MET A 1 -31.21 41.74 51.09
CA MET A 1 -31.23 40.85 49.92
C MET A 1 -32.64 40.32 49.76
N ASN A 2 -33.34 40.80 48.73
CA ASN A 2 -34.74 40.45 48.44
C ASN A 2 -34.80 38.99 47.94
N ALA A 3 -35.90 38.28 48.21
CA ALA A 3 -36.14 36.92 47.73
C ALA A 3 -35.91 36.78 46.20
N LEU A 4 -36.25 37.82 45.44
CA LEU A 4 -35.98 37.90 44.00
C LEU A 4 -34.48 37.84 43.65
N GLU A 5 -33.61 38.54 44.38
CA GLU A 5 -32.16 38.53 44.14
C GLU A 5 -31.56 37.15 44.42
N ARG A 6 -32.05 36.46 45.45
CA ARG A 6 -31.65 35.07 45.75
C ARG A 6 -32.09 34.10 44.65
N ILE A 7 -33.32 34.24 44.15
CA ILE A 7 -33.83 33.42 43.05
C ILE A 7 -33.01 33.65 41.78
N THR A 8 -32.69 34.90 41.43
CA THR A 8 -31.85 35.21 40.27
C THR A 8 -30.44 34.64 40.41
N GLN A 9 -29.82 34.72 41.59
CA GLN A 9 -28.51 34.10 41.82
C GLN A 9 -28.54 32.58 41.69
N ILE A 10 -29.61 31.92 42.15
CA ILE A 10 -29.79 30.47 42.01
C ILE A 10 -29.99 30.10 40.54
N ILE A 11 -30.82 30.84 39.79
CA ILE A 11 -31.04 30.60 38.36
C ILE A 11 -29.73 30.75 37.57
N ASN A 12 -28.97 31.82 37.82
CA ASN A 12 -27.69 32.05 37.15
C ASN A 12 -26.67 30.95 37.48
N LYS A 13 -26.66 30.47 38.74
CA LYS A 13 -25.79 29.36 39.14
C LYS A 13 -26.17 28.05 38.44
N ILE A 14 -27.46 27.74 38.37
CA ILE A 14 -27.98 26.55 37.67
C ILE A 14 -27.68 26.62 36.17
N GLN A 15 -27.83 27.80 35.54
CA GLN A 15 -27.49 27.97 34.13
C GLN A 15 -26.00 27.74 33.87
N LYS A 16 -25.13 28.28 34.73
CA LYS A 16 -23.69 28.07 34.61
C LYS A 16 -23.29 26.59 34.79
N GLU A 17 -23.84 25.92 35.80
CA GLU A 17 -23.60 24.49 36.02
C GLU A 17 -24.10 23.65 34.84
N ARG A 18 -25.22 24.04 34.22
CA ARG A 18 -25.74 23.40 33.01
C ARG A 18 -24.82 23.59 31.80
N GLU A 19 -24.30 24.79 31.58
CA GLU A 19 -23.36 25.08 30.49
C GLU A 19 -22.05 24.28 30.65
N GLU A 20 -21.52 24.19 31.88
CA GLU A 20 -20.33 23.39 32.18
C GLU A 20 -20.56 21.89 31.91
N LEU A 21 -21.72 21.35 32.31
CA LEU A 21 -22.12 19.97 32.02
C LEU A 21 -22.33 19.70 30.52
N GLU A 22 -22.91 20.65 29.78
CA GLU A 22 -23.10 20.52 28.33
C GLU A 22 -21.76 20.47 27.59
N VAL A 23 -20.75 21.23 28.03
CA VAL A 23 -19.38 21.16 27.50
C VAL A 23 -18.73 19.83 27.82
N GLU A 24 -18.80 19.36 29.08
CA GLU A 24 -18.19 18.09 29.50
C GLU A 24 -18.82 16.89 28.78
N ILE A 25 -20.15 16.89 28.60
CA ILE A 25 -20.87 15.87 27.82
C ILE A 25 -20.44 15.92 26.35
N SER A 26 -20.30 17.10 25.76
CA SER A 26 -19.86 17.26 24.37
C SER A 26 -18.42 16.73 24.17
N GLU A 27 -17.51 17.02 25.09
CA GLU A 27 -16.13 16.52 25.06
C GLU A 27 -16.10 14.98 25.21
N TYR A 28 -16.89 14.43 26.13
CA TYR A 28 -17.01 12.98 26.32
C TYR A 28 -17.56 12.27 25.08
N LEU A 29 -18.59 12.83 24.44
CA LEU A 29 -19.19 12.27 23.22
C LEU A 29 -18.22 12.32 22.03
N VAL A 30 -17.48 13.42 21.85
CA VAL A 30 -16.45 13.53 20.80
C VAL A 30 -15.33 12.50 21.03
N THR A 31 -14.95 12.28 22.29
CA THR A 31 -13.90 11.34 22.67
C THR A 31 -14.37 9.89 22.47
N ASP A 32 -15.60 9.55 22.87
CA ASP A 32 -16.19 8.22 22.67
C ASP A 32 -16.41 7.91 21.17
N GLU A 33 -16.83 8.90 20.38
CA GLU A 33 -16.97 8.75 18.93
C GLU A 33 -15.60 8.59 18.25
N ALA A 34 -14.59 9.35 18.65
CA ALA A 34 -13.22 9.18 18.18
C ALA A 34 -12.66 7.79 18.56
N HIS A 35 -12.93 7.29 19.77
CA HIS A 35 -12.55 5.95 20.20
C HIS A 35 -13.29 4.86 19.43
N ARG A 36 -14.58 5.03 19.14
CA ARG A 36 -15.36 4.11 18.31
C ARG A 36 -14.89 4.08 16.86
N VAL A 37 -14.61 5.25 16.28
CA VAL A 37 -14.04 5.35 14.93
C VAL A 37 -12.64 4.72 14.88
N LYS A 38 -11.79 4.96 15.89
CA LYS A 38 -10.47 4.32 16.01
C LYS A 38 -10.61 2.79 16.15
N ALA A 39 -11.50 2.30 17.02
CA ALA A 39 -11.72 0.87 17.22
C ALA A 39 -12.32 0.16 16.00
N GLN A 40 -13.24 0.82 15.28
CA GLN A 40 -13.79 0.29 14.03
C GLN A 40 -12.74 0.30 12.91
N ARG A 41 -11.93 1.36 12.82
CA ARG A 41 -10.76 1.45 11.91
C ARG A 41 -9.76 0.35 12.21
N GLU A 42 -9.39 0.12 13.48
CA GLU A 42 -8.52 -0.98 13.91
C GLU A 42 -9.09 -2.36 13.55
N LYS A 43 -10.41 -2.55 13.71
CA LYS A 43 -11.08 -3.81 13.34
C LYS A 43 -11.07 -4.06 11.84
N ASP A 44 -11.21 -3.02 11.03
CA ASP A 44 -11.16 -3.10 9.57
C ASP A 44 -9.71 -3.26 9.07
N LEU A 45 -8.72 -2.71 9.80
CA LEU A 45 -7.30 -2.77 9.45
C LEU A 45 -6.61 -4.09 9.84
N LYS A 46 -7.09 -4.78 10.88
CA LYS A 46 -6.61 -6.13 11.27
C LYS A 46 -6.73 -7.18 10.17
N GLN A 47 -7.46 -6.88 9.09
CA GLN A 47 -7.58 -7.72 7.91
C GLN A 47 -6.37 -7.60 6.97
N TYR A 48 -5.56 -6.55 7.09
CA TYR A 48 -4.41 -6.29 6.22
C TYR A 48 -3.10 -6.75 6.86
N LEU A 49 -2.24 -7.37 6.06
CA LEU A 49 -0.95 -7.90 6.49
C LEU A 49 0.08 -6.79 6.73
N VAL A 50 -0.11 -5.61 6.12
CA VAL A 50 0.79 -4.45 6.20
C VAL A 50 -0.07 -3.22 6.43
N ILE A 51 0.31 -2.38 7.38
CA ILE A 51 -0.49 -1.22 7.79
C ILE A 51 0.37 0.03 7.72
N SER A 52 -0.16 1.06 7.04
CA SER A 52 0.40 2.41 7.00
C SER A 52 -0.67 3.41 6.59
N GLU A 53 -0.55 4.67 6.98
CA GLU A 53 -1.48 5.74 6.57
C GLU A 53 -1.57 5.89 5.04
N TYR A 54 -0.49 5.56 4.32
CA TYR A 54 -0.48 5.56 2.86
C TYR A 54 -1.42 4.49 2.30
N ILE A 55 -1.33 3.27 2.82
CA ILE A 55 -2.20 2.15 2.43
C ILE A 55 -3.66 2.48 2.72
N GLU A 56 -3.93 3.07 3.88
CA GLU A 56 -5.29 3.42 4.30
C GLU A 56 -5.95 4.44 3.37
N LYS A 57 -5.21 5.49 2.97
CA LYS A 57 -5.69 6.48 1.99
C LYS A 57 -5.99 5.86 0.64
N GLU A 58 -5.17 4.90 0.21
CA GLU A 58 -5.33 4.22 -1.09
C GLU A 58 -6.52 3.24 -1.10
N ILE A 59 -6.84 2.60 0.03
CA ILE A 59 -7.96 1.63 0.13
C ILE A 59 -9.30 2.33 0.34
N THR A 60 -9.33 3.47 1.03
CA THR A 60 -10.56 4.23 1.33
C THR A 60 -11.09 5.07 0.17
N ALA A 61 -10.31 5.18 -0.92
CA ALA A 61 -10.78 5.74 -2.18
C ALA A 61 -11.99 4.94 -2.71
N PRO A 62 -12.95 5.59 -3.41
CA PRO A 62 -14.17 4.93 -3.88
C PRO A 62 -13.83 3.69 -4.71
N LYS A 63 -14.47 2.57 -4.36
CA LYS A 63 -14.29 1.28 -5.04
C LYS A 63 -14.58 1.46 -6.54
N PRO A 64 -13.76 0.86 -7.43
CA PRO A 64 -14.04 0.91 -8.86
C PRO A 64 -15.43 0.34 -9.12
N GLU A 65 -16.20 1.05 -9.95
CA GLU A 65 -17.57 0.67 -10.32
C GLU A 65 -17.61 -0.76 -10.89
N LYS A 66 -18.80 -1.39 -10.83
CA LYS A 66 -19.00 -2.73 -11.38
C LYS A 66 -18.69 -2.70 -12.89
N SER A 67 -17.51 -3.18 -13.25
CA SER A 67 -17.06 -3.26 -14.64
C SER A 67 -17.87 -4.29 -15.43
N GLU A 68 -18.15 -3.97 -16.71
CA GLU A 68 -18.68 -4.95 -17.66
C GLU A 68 -17.79 -6.19 -17.71
N LYS A 69 -18.39 -7.38 -17.68
CA LYS A 69 -17.64 -8.63 -17.75
C LYS A 69 -17.28 -8.96 -19.20
N LEU A 70 -16.09 -9.51 -19.40
CA LEU A 70 -15.73 -10.16 -20.66
C LEU A 70 -16.58 -11.40 -20.90
N ALA A 71 -16.92 -11.67 -22.16
CA ALA A 71 -17.60 -12.91 -22.52
C ALA A 71 -16.69 -14.11 -22.20
N PRO A 72 -17.23 -15.32 -21.96
CA PRO A 72 -16.42 -16.49 -21.61
C PRO A 72 -15.32 -16.80 -22.62
N GLN A 73 -15.59 -16.62 -23.92
CA GLN A 73 -14.62 -16.85 -25.00
C GLN A 73 -13.50 -15.81 -24.98
N ASP A 74 -13.81 -14.52 -24.95
CA ASP A 74 -12.82 -13.43 -24.85
C ASP A 74 -11.94 -13.59 -23.61
N LYS A 75 -12.55 -13.96 -22.47
CA LYS A 75 -11.84 -14.22 -21.23
C LYS A 75 -10.86 -15.38 -21.38
N ALA A 76 -11.25 -16.48 -22.03
CA ALA A 76 -10.39 -17.63 -22.24
C ALA A 76 -9.20 -17.28 -23.15
N GLN A 77 -9.45 -16.55 -24.23
CA GLN A 77 -8.40 -16.07 -25.15
C GLN A 77 -7.42 -15.12 -24.44
N ALA A 78 -7.93 -14.16 -23.66
CA ALA A 78 -7.11 -13.25 -22.88
C ALA A 78 -6.22 -14.02 -21.90
N VAL A 79 -6.77 -15.02 -21.18
CA VAL A 79 -5.99 -15.85 -20.26
C VAL A 79 -4.91 -16.64 -21.00
N GLN A 80 -5.23 -17.24 -22.15
CA GLN A 80 -4.27 -18.01 -22.94
C GLN A 80 -3.11 -17.12 -23.42
N LEU A 81 -3.42 -15.94 -23.95
CA LEU A 81 -2.41 -14.97 -24.35
C LEU A 81 -1.55 -14.56 -23.16
N LEU A 82 -2.17 -14.12 -22.07
CA LEU A 82 -1.46 -13.62 -20.88
C LEU A 82 -0.54 -14.69 -20.29
N ASN A 83 -1.00 -15.94 -20.16
CA ASN A 83 -0.15 -17.02 -19.68
C ASN A 83 1.07 -17.25 -20.59
N LYS A 84 0.89 -17.19 -21.91
CA LYS A 84 1.99 -17.31 -22.88
C LYS A 84 2.96 -16.14 -22.81
N ARG A 85 2.47 -14.91 -22.68
CA ARG A 85 3.31 -13.70 -22.72
C ARG A 85 4.00 -13.42 -21.39
N LEU A 86 3.29 -13.57 -20.27
CA LEU A 86 3.85 -13.30 -18.95
C LEU A 86 4.91 -14.32 -18.53
N SER A 87 4.80 -15.58 -18.99
CA SER A 87 5.86 -16.59 -18.75
C SER A 87 7.17 -16.31 -19.51
N GLN A 88 7.18 -15.37 -20.45
CA GLN A 88 8.36 -14.96 -21.23
C GLN A 88 9.07 -13.73 -20.64
N VAL A 89 8.47 -13.10 -19.63
CA VAL A 89 9.03 -11.92 -18.97
C VAL A 89 10.36 -12.29 -18.34
N ASN A 90 11.36 -11.45 -18.57
CA ASN A 90 12.72 -11.60 -18.07
C ASN A 90 13.29 -10.21 -17.76
N ASN A 91 14.55 -10.16 -17.31
CA ASN A 91 15.15 -8.91 -16.82
C ASN A 91 15.66 -7.97 -17.93
N THR A 92 15.40 -8.29 -19.21
CA THR A 92 15.81 -7.46 -20.34
C THR A 92 14.70 -6.48 -20.72
N GLN A 93 15.01 -5.18 -20.74
CA GLN A 93 14.05 -4.11 -21.01
C GLN A 93 13.44 -4.22 -22.42
N GLU A 94 14.26 -4.53 -23.44
CA GLU A 94 13.85 -4.66 -24.84
C GLU A 94 12.86 -5.81 -25.04
N LYS A 95 13.17 -6.98 -24.45
CA LYS A 95 12.28 -8.15 -24.53
C LYS A 95 10.97 -7.90 -23.80
N THR A 96 11.03 -7.25 -22.64
CA THR A 96 9.84 -6.86 -21.88
C THR A 96 8.98 -5.85 -22.65
N LYS A 97 9.61 -4.91 -23.37
CA LYS A 97 8.89 -3.98 -24.24
C LYS A 97 8.13 -4.71 -25.34
N ILE A 98 8.76 -5.65 -26.04
CA ILE A 98 8.09 -6.49 -27.07
C ILE A 98 6.89 -7.23 -26.48
N ILE A 99 7.04 -7.81 -25.28
CA ILE A 99 5.94 -8.48 -24.58
C ILE A 99 4.80 -7.49 -24.29
N SER A 100 5.12 -6.29 -23.82
CA SER A 100 4.12 -5.25 -23.55
C SER A 100 3.39 -4.83 -24.83
N ASP A 101 4.12 -4.63 -25.93
CA ASP A 101 3.54 -4.21 -27.22
C ASP A 101 2.56 -5.27 -27.75
N LEU A 102 2.90 -6.56 -27.63
CA LEU A 102 2.02 -7.67 -28.01
C LEU A 102 0.74 -7.73 -27.16
N VAL A 103 0.81 -7.37 -25.88
CA VAL A 103 -0.37 -7.30 -25.02
C VAL A 103 -1.22 -6.09 -25.40
N ILE A 104 -0.61 -4.94 -25.68
CA ILE A 104 -1.33 -3.73 -26.13
C ILE A 104 -2.01 -3.96 -27.47
N GLU A 105 -1.33 -4.59 -28.43
CA GLU A 105 -1.90 -4.93 -29.74
C GLU A 105 -3.15 -5.81 -29.56
N TYR A 106 -3.07 -6.83 -28.71
CA TYR A 106 -4.23 -7.67 -28.42
C TYR A 106 -5.39 -6.88 -27.82
N ILE A 107 -5.12 -5.98 -26.86
CA ILE A 107 -6.15 -5.12 -26.27
C ILE A 107 -6.84 -4.28 -27.35
N GLN A 108 -6.07 -3.63 -28.22
CA GLN A 108 -6.59 -2.76 -29.27
C GLN A 108 -7.46 -3.52 -30.28
N GLN A 109 -7.10 -4.76 -30.61
CA GLN A 109 -7.81 -5.56 -31.60
C GLN A 109 -9.04 -6.29 -31.02
N ASN A 110 -9.00 -6.69 -29.75
CA ASN A 110 -9.95 -7.67 -29.20
C ASN A 110 -10.73 -7.20 -27.98
N ILE A 111 -10.31 -6.12 -27.31
CA ILE A 111 -10.91 -5.67 -26.05
C ILE A 111 -11.56 -4.31 -26.25
N PRO A 112 -12.91 -4.23 -26.27
CA PRO A 112 -13.61 -2.95 -26.28
C PRO A 112 -13.22 -2.08 -25.08
N ASN A 113 -13.16 -0.76 -25.27
CA ASN A 113 -12.79 0.19 -24.21
C ASN A 113 -13.67 0.03 -22.95
N SER A 114 -14.97 -0.27 -23.09
CA SER A 114 -15.87 -0.51 -21.94
C SER A 114 -15.50 -1.72 -21.09
N LYS A 115 -14.71 -2.65 -21.64
CA LYS A 115 -14.27 -3.91 -21.00
C LYS A 115 -12.79 -3.92 -20.62
N LEU A 116 -12.06 -2.81 -20.83
CA LEU A 116 -10.64 -2.69 -20.49
C LEU A 116 -10.39 -2.97 -19.00
N ASP A 117 -11.32 -2.54 -18.14
CA ASP A 117 -11.24 -2.77 -16.70
C ASP A 117 -11.32 -4.25 -16.32
N ALA A 118 -12.23 -5.00 -16.93
CA ALA A 118 -12.31 -6.44 -16.71
C ALA A 118 -11.09 -7.18 -17.25
N PHE A 119 -10.53 -6.76 -18.40
CA PHE A 119 -9.26 -7.27 -18.88
C PHE A 119 -8.12 -6.98 -17.89
N THR A 120 -8.06 -5.76 -17.35
CA THR A 120 -7.03 -5.33 -16.39
C THR A 120 -7.04 -6.19 -15.13
N VAL A 121 -8.22 -6.53 -14.61
CA VAL A 121 -8.34 -7.45 -13.46
C VAL A 121 -7.76 -8.83 -13.78
N ILE A 122 -8.01 -9.37 -14.98
CA ILE A 122 -7.46 -10.66 -15.42
C ILE A 122 -5.94 -10.56 -15.57
N LEU A 123 -5.44 -9.50 -16.21
CA LEU A 123 -4.01 -9.21 -16.37
C LEU A 123 -3.31 -9.21 -15.03
N LEU A 124 -3.80 -8.43 -14.06
CA LEU A 124 -3.20 -8.33 -12.72
C LEU A 124 -3.21 -9.68 -12.01
N LYS A 125 -4.31 -10.43 -12.09
CA LYS A 125 -4.38 -11.78 -11.51
C LYS A 125 -3.30 -12.69 -12.09
N ARG A 126 -3.13 -12.72 -13.42
CA ARG A 126 -2.12 -13.57 -14.07
C ARG A 126 -0.70 -13.08 -13.81
N MET A 127 -0.50 -11.77 -13.72
CA MET A 127 0.80 -11.20 -13.35
C MET A 127 1.20 -11.59 -11.93
N ILE A 128 0.28 -11.53 -10.97
CA ILE A 128 0.52 -11.94 -9.57
C ILE A 128 0.86 -13.43 -9.47
N GLU A 129 0.19 -14.29 -10.24
CA GLU A 129 0.52 -15.72 -10.31
C GLU A 129 1.97 -15.94 -10.79
N GLN A 130 2.44 -15.15 -11.76
CA GLN A 130 3.83 -15.23 -12.23
C GLN A 130 4.82 -14.61 -11.24
N ILE A 131 4.47 -13.51 -10.56
CA ILE A 131 5.29 -12.92 -9.49
C ILE A 131 5.52 -13.95 -8.39
N LYS A 132 4.47 -14.65 -7.96
CA LYS A 132 4.57 -15.74 -6.99
C LYS A 132 5.54 -16.84 -7.45
N ALA A 133 5.50 -17.20 -8.72
CA ALA A 133 6.30 -18.28 -9.27
C ALA A 133 7.77 -17.89 -9.51
N GLN A 134 8.04 -16.65 -9.91
CA GLN A 134 9.35 -16.23 -10.41
C GLN A 134 10.08 -15.27 -9.46
N VAL A 135 9.38 -14.30 -8.87
CA VAL A 135 10.00 -13.26 -8.04
C VAL A 135 10.25 -13.76 -6.62
N SER A 136 9.35 -14.60 -6.09
CA SER A 136 9.53 -15.22 -4.77
C SER A 136 10.75 -16.15 -4.74
N THR A 137 11.13 -16.73 -5.88
CA THR A 137 12.33 -17.59 -6.01
C THR A 137 13.56 -16.82 -6.47
N ASN A 138 13.41 -15.87 -7.40
CA ASN A 138 14.49 -15.01 -7.88
C ASN A 138 14.07 -13.54 -7.80
N LYS A 139 14.61 -12.83 -6.80
CA LYS A 139 14.31 -11.42 -6.52
C LYS A 139 14.58 -10.50 -7.71
N GLU A 140 15.59 -10.80 -8.53
CA GLU A 140 15.97 -9.99 -9.69
C GLU A 140 14.88 -9.97 -10.78
N SER A 141 14.07 -11.03 -10.85
CA SER A 141 12.93 -11.14 -11.77
C SER A 141 11.94 -9.98 -11.63
N ALA A 142 11.94 -9.27 -10.49
CA ALA A 142 11.08 -8.12 -10.25
C ALA A 142 11.29 -6.99 -11.28
N VAL A 143 12.50 -6.85 -11.83
CA VAL A 143 12.84 -5.82 -12.82
C VAL A 143 12.00 -5.98 -14.09
N GLY A 144 11.88 -7.21 -14.61
CA GLY A 144 11.05 -7.49 -15.78
C GLY A 144 9.58 -7.12 -15.57
N TYR A 145 9.01 -7.50 -14.43
CA TYR A 145 7.61 -7.16 -14.11
C TYR A 145 7.40 -5.67 -13.87
N ALA A 146 8.40 -4.98 -13.30
CA ALA A 146 8.34 -3.53 -13.12
C ALA A 146 8.29 -2.80 -14.47
N TYR A 147 9.20 -3.13 -15.40
CA TYR A 147 9.15 -2.57 -16.75
C TYR A 147 7.84 -2.89 -17.47
N LEU A 148 7.33 -4.11 -17.32
CA LEU A 148 6.06 -4.49 -17.91
C LEU A 148 4.90 -3.63 -17.39
N LEU A 149 4.83 -3.41 -16.07
CA LEU A 149 3.83 -2.51 -15.47
C LEU A 149 3.98 -1.08 -15.97
N ILE A 150 5.21 -0.55 -16.04
CA ILE A 150 5.49 0.80 -16.53
C ILE A 150 4.97 0.94 -17.97
N TRP A 151 5.36 0.05 -18.87
CA TRP A 151 4.96 0.12 -20.27
C TRP A 151 3.46 -0.07 -20.48
N LEU A 152 2.85 -1.04 -19.82
CA LEU A 152 1.41 -1.24 -19.92
C LEU A 152 0.63 -0.06 -19.33
N SER A 153 1.12 0.59 -18.27
CA SER A 153 0.46 1.73 -17.64
C SER A 153 0.35 2.97 -18.52
N GLN A 154 1.20 3.09 -19.56
CA GLN A 154 1.11 4.16 -20.55
C GLN A 154 -0.15 4.05 -21.43
N ARG A 155 -0.77 2.87 -21.49
CA ARG A 155 -1.94 2.58 -22.34
C ARG A 155 -3.15 2.10 -21.54
N ILE A 156 -2.93 1.49 -20.38
CA ILE A 156 -3.98 1.01 -19.48
C ILE A 156 -4.10 2.02 -18.32
N PRO A 157 -5.14 2.86 -18.30
CA PRO A 157 -5.32 3.86 -17.25
C PRO A 157 -5.38 3.22 -15.87
N ASN A 158 -4.77 3.89 -14.88
CA ASN A 158 -4.79 3.49 -13.47
C ASN A 158 -4.24 2.08 -13.20
N LEU A 159 -3.46 1.47 -14.11
CA LEU A 159 -2.94 0.12 -13.92
C LEU A 159 -2.09 0.00 -12.64
N ILE A 160 -1.18 0.96 -12.41
CA ILE A 160 -0.33 0.97 -11.21
C ILE A 160 -1.20 1.15 -9.95
N SER A 161 -2.18 2.04 -9.96
CA SER A 161 -3.10 2.24 -8.83
C SER A 161 -3.89 0.96 -8.53
N LYS A 162 -4.39 0.26 -9.55
CA LYS A 162 -5.06 -1.05 -9.39
C LYS A 162 -4.13 -2.13 -8.88
N TYR A 163 -2.86 -2.12 -9.30
CA TYR A 163 -1.84 -3.01 -8.77
C TYR A 163 -1.58 -2.74 -7.27
N LYS A 164 -1.40 -1.47 -6.87
CA LYS A 164 -1.25 -1.06 -5.46
C LYS A 164 -2.44 -1.50 -4.62
N TYR A 165 -3.66 -1.17 -5.07
CA TYR A 165 -4.88 -1.58 -4.39
C TYR A 165 -4.93 -3.10 -4.21
N THR A 166 -4.66 -3.87 -5.27
CA THR A 166 -4.63 -5.33 -5.20
C THR A 166 -3.59 -5.81 -4.21
N MET A 167 -2.38 -5.26 -4.23
CA MET A 167 -1.30 -5.60 -3.29
C MET A 167 -1.73 -5.37 -1.83
N PHE A 168 -2.35 -4.22 -1.55
CA PHE A 168 -2.73 -3.83 -0.21
C PHE A 168 -3.91 -4.62 0.33
N THR A 169 -4.89 -4.96 -0.50
CA THR A 169 -6.11 -5.66 -0.08
C THR A 169 -6.05 -7.19 -0.22
N SER A 170 -4.93 -7.74 -0.69
CA SER A 170 -4.82 -9.16 -0.99
C SER A 170 -4.48 -10.00 0.24
N ALA A 171 -5.27 -11.06 0.48
CA ALA A 171 -4.94 -12.13 1.41
C ALA A 171 -4.03 -13.19 0.76
N LEU A 172 -2.86 -12.76 0.25
CA LEU A 172 -1.89 -13.63 -0.40
C LEU A 172 -0.84 -14.14 0.60
N PRO A 173 -0.17 -15.29 0.31
CA PRO A 173 0.98 -15.72 1.10
C PRO A 173 2.05 -14.62 1.17
N LEU A 174 2.74 -14.52 2.32
CA LEU A 174 3.72 -13.46 2.59
C LEU A 174 4.77 -13.34 1.48
N ASP A 175 5.36 -14.46 1.02
CA ASP A 175 6.40 -14.44 -0.03
C ASP A 175 5.90 -13.87 -1.37
N CYS A 176 4.62 -14.08 -1.68
CA CYS A 176 3.99 -13.49 -2.86
C CYS A 176 3.82 -11.98 -2.66
N LEU A 177 3.33 -11.57 -1.47
CA LEU A 177 3.15 -10.16 -1.13
C LEU A 177 4.49 -9.40 -1.14
N LEU A 178 5.56 -9.97 -0.59
CA LEU A 178 6.91 -9.39 -0.64
C LEU A 178 7.44 -9.31 -2.07
N GLY A 179 7.14 -10.30 -2.92
CA GLY A 179 7.42 -10.24 -4.36
C GLY A 179 6.69 -9.09 -5.05
N MET A 180 5.43 -8.84 -4.68
CA MET A 180 4.67 -7.71 -5.21
C MET A 180 5.24 -6.36 -4.75
N TYR A 181 5.57 -6.20 -3.47
CA TYR A 181 6.24 -5.00 -2.97
C TYR A 181 7.56 -4.74 -3.69
N ARG A 182 8.35 -5.79 -3.95
CA ARG A 182 9.60 -5.68 -4.68
C ARG A 182 9.41 -5.17 -6.10
N VAL A 183 8.39 -5.68 -6.81
CA VAL A 183 8.01 -5.18 -8.14
C VAL A 183 7.58 -3.72 -8.05
N TYR A 184 6.72 -3.36 -7.10
CA TYR A 184 6.25 -1.99 -6.92
C TYR A 184 7.39 -1.01 -6.62
N PHE A 185 8.28 -1.32 -5.68
CA PHE A 185 9.43 -0.47 -5.37
C PHE A 185 10.39 -0.36 -6.56
N THR A 186 10.51 -1.42 -7.37
CA THR A 186 11.28 -1.34 -8.61
C THR A 186 10.58 -0.42 -9.62
N VAL A 187 9.24 -0.42 -9.71
CA VAL A 187 8.50 0.57 -10.50
C VAL A 187 8.81 1.99 -10.06
N LEU A 188 8.81 2.27 -8.75
CA LEU A 188 9.14 3.60 -8.21
C LEU A 188 10.55 4.05 -8.60
N LYS A 189 11.52 3.13 -8.50
CA LYS A 189 12.91 3.37 -8.89
C LYS A 189 13.04 3.67 -10.38
N GLU A 190 12.57 2.76 -11.24
CA GLU A 190 12.75 2.85 -12.69
C GLU A 190 11.89 3.96 -13.33
N SER A 191 10.80 4.37 -12.68
CA SER A 191 9.98 5.52 -13.10
C SER A 191 10.45 6.85 -12.51
N ASN A 192 11.56 6.85 -11.76
CA ASN A 192 12.10 8.01 -11.04
C ASN A 192 11.03 8.75 -10.20
N ASN A 193 10.31 8.01 -9.35
CA ASN A 193 9.27 8.56 -8.47
C ASN A 193 9.69 8.53 -6.98
N PRO A 194 10.63 9.38 -6.57
CA PRO A 194 11.15 9.40 -5.20
C PRO A 194 10.14 9.93 -4.19
N GLY A 195 9.20 10.79 -4.60
CA GLY A 195 8.18 11.35 -3.72
C GLY A 195 7.24 10.28 -3.16
N ASP A 196 6.78 9.38 -4.03
CA ASP A 196 5.90 8.28 -3.62
C ASP A 196 6.65 7.26 -2.74
N ALA A 197 7.92 6.98 -3.05
CA ALA A 197 8.78 6.17 -2.20
C ALA A 197 8.99 6.78 -0.81
N TRP A 198 9.21 8.10 -0.74
CA TRP A 198 9.36 8.85 0.51
C TRP A 198 8.08 8.80 1.35
N MET A 199 6.91 9.04 0.74
CA MET A 199 5.63 8.96 1.42
C MET A 199 5.37 7.55 1.97
N PHE A 200 5.66 6.52 1.16
CA PHE A 200 5.47 5.13 1.55
C PHE A 200 6.29 4.80 2.81
N ILE A 201 7.61 5.00 2.79
CA ILE A 201 8.46 4.63 3.94
C ILE A 201 8.13 5.46 5.18
N SER A 202 7.87 6.76 5.03
CA SER A 202 7.51 7.62 6.16
C SER A 202 6.21 7.14 6.83
N SER A 203 5.20 6.80 6.02
CA SER A 203 3.92 6.30 6.54
C SER A 203 4.04 4.95 7.24
N LEU A 204 4.96 4.09 6.79
CA LEU A 204 5.21 2.78 7.38
C LEU A 204 5.95 2.90 8.72
N LEU A 205 6.90 3.84 8.81
CA LEU A 205 7.68 4.11 10.02
C LEU A 205 6.91 4.84 11.12
N ASN A 206 5.87 5.57 10.76
CA ASN A 206 4.96 6.21 11.72
C ASN A 206 4.04 5.19 12.43
N TYR A 207 3.87 3.98 11.89
CA TYR A 207 3.00 2.96 12.46
C TYR A 207 3.76 2.05 13.44
N THR A 208 3.99 2.55 14.65
CA THR A 208 4.78 1.84 15.68
C THR A 208 3.95 1.11 16.74
N GLU A 209 2.68 1.46 16.94
CA GLU A 209 1.84 0.92 18.02
C GLU A 209 1.54 -0.58 17.88
N GLU A 210 1.49 -1.11 16.65
CA GLU A 210 1.14 -2.51 16.35
C GLU A 210 2.23 -3.25 15.54
N ILE A 211 3.48 -2.82 15.68
CA ILE A 211 4.60 -3.37 14.89
C ILE A 211 4.78 -4.90 15.05
N SER A 212 4.40 -5.47 16.19
CA SER A 212 4.53 -6.90 16.49
C SER A 212 3.47 -7.77 15.79
N SER A 213 2.31 -7.19 15.44
CA SER A 213 1.22 -7.88 14.75
C SER A 213 1.27 -7.69 13.22
N THR A 214 2.09 -6.76 12.71
CA THR A 214 2.17 -6.44 11.27
C THR A 214 3.40 -7.05 10.59
N PHE A 215 3.36 -7.18 9.25
CA PHE A 215 4.52 -7.56 8.44
C PHE A 215 5.36 -6.35 7.97
N ASN A 216 5.20 -5.20 8.63
CA ASN A 216 5.93 -3.96 8.32
C ASN A 216 7.47 -4.16 8.29
N PRO A 217 8.10 -4.90 9.22
CA PRO A 217 9.55 -5.16 9.16
C PRO A 217 9.99 -5.87 7.87
N CYS A 218 9.23 -6.84 7.40
CA CYS A 218 9.52 -7.55 6.15
C CYS A 218 9.45 -6.61 4.94
N VAL A 219 8.46 -5.72 4.90
CA VAL A 219 8.30 -4.73 3.83
C VAL A 219 9.42 -3.68 3.85
N ILE A 220 9.85 -3.21 5.03
CA ILE A 220 11.00 -2.31 5.16
C ILE A 220 12.26 -2.96 4.63
N SER A 221 12.49 -4.23 4.95
CA SER A 221 13.64 -4.98 4.40
C SER A 221 13.63 -4.98 2.87
N VAL A 222 12.47 -5.25 2.24
CA VAL A 222 12.31 -5.20 0.78
C VAL A 222 12.49 -3.77 0.25
N PHE A 223 11.99 -2.75 0.95
CA PHE A 223 12.15 -1.35 0.57
C PHE A 223 13.63 -0.97 0.52
N LEU A 224 14.39 -1.26 1.57
CA LEU A 224 15.81 -0.93 1.64
C LEU A 224 16.61 -1.69 0.57
N ASP A 225 16.31 -2.98 0.38
CA ASP A 225 16.96 -3.80 -0.65
C ASP A 225 16.84 -3.20 -2.07
N VAL A 226 15.69 -2.61 -2.39
CA VAL A 226 15.41 -2.09 -3.74
C VAL A 226 15.76 -0.60 -3.87
N LEU A 227 15.40 0.21 -2.89
CA LEU A 227 15.34 1.67 -2.99
C LEU A 227 16.43 2.39 -2.20
N LEU A 228 17.21 1.73 -1.33
CA LEU A 228 18.17 2.42 -0.45
C LEU A 228 19.10 3.37 -1.21
N LEU A 229 19.81 2.87 -2.22
CA LEU A 229 20.77 3.68 -3.00
C LEU A 229 20.06 4.81 -3.76
N PHE A 230 18.88 4.53 -4.31
CA PHE A 230 18.06 5.51 -5.01
C PHE A 230 17.66 6.65 -4.05
N MET A 231 17.18 6.32 -2.86
CA MET A 231 16.75 7.32 -1.86
C MET A 231 17.92 8.09 -1.27
N LYS A 232 19.07 7.44 -1.02
CA LYS A 232 20.32 8.11 -0.59
C LYS A 232 20.76 9.17 -1.60
N ASN A 233 20.73 8.84 -2.89
CA ASN A 233 21.16 9.74 -3.94
C ASN A 233 20.22 10.96 -4.08
N ILE A 234 18.92 10.77 -3.92
CA ILE A 234 17.93 11.86 -4.09
C ILE A 234 17.82 12.75 -2.84
N TYR A 235 17.75 12.17 -1.64
CA TYR A 235 17.42 12.90 -0.40
C TYR A 235 18.59 13.09 0.56
N ALA A 236 19.76 12.48 0.29
CA ALA A 236 21.03 12.62 1.01
C ALA A 236 20.87 12.84 2.53
N LYS A 237 20.97 14.10 3.00
CA LYS A 237 20.90 14.49 4.41
C LYS A 237 19.58 14.09 5.10
N SER A 238 18.45 14.20 4.40
CA SER A 238 17.15 13.83 4.97
C SER A 238 17.01 12.32 5.10
N TRP A 239 17.59 11.57 4.17
CA TRP A 239 17.61 10.10 4.24
C TRP A 239 18.41 9.61 5.44
N PHE A 240 19.55 10.22 5.75
CA PHE A 240 20.35 9.87 6.94
C PHE A 240 19.53 9.90 8.24
N LYS A 241 18.62 10.88 8.40
CA LYS A 241 17.72 10.95 9.57
C LYS A 241 16.73 9.78 9.62
N ILE A 242 16.25 9.33 8.46
CA ILE A 242 15.40 8.13 8.37
C ILE A 242 16.19 6.89 8.78
N GLU A 243 17.46 6.77 8.37
CA GLU A 243 18.30 5.64 8.77
C GLU A 243 18.54 5.63 10.28
N GLU A 244 18.85 6.78 10.88
CA GLU A 244 19.00 6.91 12.33
C GLU A 244 17.69 6.56 13.06
N TYR A 245 16.55 7.03 12.55
CA TYR A 245 15.24 6.68 13.11
C TYR A 245 15.00 5.16 13.03
N ILE A 246 15.28 4.53 11.89
CA ILE A 246 15.10 3.07 11.74
C ILE A 246 15.98 2.34 12.76
N LYS A 247 17.26 2.71 12.87
CA LYS A 247 18.22 2.05 13.77
C LYS A 247 17.87 2.23 15.25
N ASN A 248 17.58 3.46 15.64
CA ASN A 248 17.56 3.85 17.05
C ASN A 248 16.15 3.84 17.65
N ILE A 249 15.10 3.91 16.82
CA ILE A 249 13.71 4.02 17.28
C ILE A 249 12.88 2.83 16.77
N TYR A 250 12.88 2.56 15.46
CA TYR A 250 12.01 1.51 14.90
C TYR A 250 12.47 0.10 15.27
N LEU A 251 13.73 -0.26 14.99
CA LEU A 251 14.24 -1.63 15.21
C LEU A 251 14.15 -2.11 16.67
N PRO A 252 14.39 -1.28 17.70
CA PRO A 252 14.19 -1.69 19.10
C PRO A 252 12.75 -2.11 19.44
N LEU A 253 11.75 -1.64 18.69
CA LEU A 253 10.34 -1.99 18.90
C LEU A 253 9.93 -3.30 18.18
N VAL A 254 10.73 -3.77 17.22
CA VAL A 254 10.42 -4.99 16.46
C VAL A 254 10.66 -6.24 17.32
N ASP A 255 9.69 -7.16 17.32
CA ASP A 255 9.83 -8.45 17.99
C ASP A 255 10.97 -9.28 17.36
N SER A 256 12.09 -9.37 18.09
CA SER A 256 13.27 -10.08 17.66
C SER A 256 13.10 -11.59 17.55
N LYS A 257 12.09 -12.18 18.20
CA LYS A 257 11.80 -13.62 18.07
C LYS A 257 11.12 -13.93 16.74
N LYS A 258 10.28 -13.00 16.27
CA LYS A 258 9.48 -13.17 15.04
C LYS A 258 10.24 -12.72 13.79
N TYR A 259 11.03 -11.65 13.89
CA TYR A 259 11.65 -10.97 12.74
C TYR A 259 13.18 -10.90 12.84
N ALA A 260 13.82 -11.93 13.40
CA ALA A 260 15.27 -11.98 13.58
C ALA A 260 16.03 -11.74 12.26
N THR A 261 15.60 -12.41 11.18
CA THR A 261 16.21 -12.31 9.86
C THR A 261 16.08 -10.89 9.29
N GLU A 262 14.89 -10.29 9.36
CA GLU A 262 14.64 -8.95 8.87
C GLU A 262 15.43 -7.90 9.64
N ILE A 263 15.54 -8.03 10.97
CA ILE A 263 16.35 -7.11 11.79
C ILE A 263 17.82 -7.17 11.35
N LEU A 264 18.38 -8.36 11.15
CA LEU A 264 19.77 -8.52 10.70
C LEU A 264 19.98 -7.91 9.32
N GLN A 265 19.04 -8.14 8.41
CA GLN A 265 19.10 -7.63 7.04
C GLN A 265 18.94 -6.10 7.00
N ILE A 266 18.02 -5.52 7.76
CA ILE A 266 17.88 -4.07 7.88
C ILE A 266 19.16 -3.46 8.44
N LYS A 267 19.74 -4.06 9.48
CA LYS A 267 21.02 -3.58 10.04
C LYS A 267 22.15 -3.61 9.02
N SER A 268 22.26 -4.67 8.21
CA SER A 268 23.32 -4.75 7.19
C SER A 268 23.15 -3.69 6.09
N TYR A 269 21.92 -3.35 5.69
CA TYR A 269 21.67 -2.27 4.74
C TYR A 269 22.05 -0.89 5.25
N LEU A 270 21.93 -0.68 6.56
CA LEU A 270 22.13 0.63 7.16
C LEU A 270 23.53 0.81 7.75
N THR A 271 24.42 -0.19 7.64
CA THR A 271 25.83 -0.08 8.08
C THR A 271 26.62 0.75 7.08
#